data_AF-A0A1V4R236-F1
#
_entry.id   AF-A0A1V4R236-F1
#
_cell.length_a   1.000
_cell.length_b   1.000
_cell.length_c   1.000
_cell.angle_alpha   90.00
_cell.angle_beta   90.00
_cell.angle_gamma   90.00
#
_symmetry.space_group_name_H-M   'P 1'
#
loop_
_entity.id
_entity.type
_entity.pdbx_description
1 polymer ?
#
loop_
_entity_poly.entity_id
_entity_poly.type
_entity_poly.pdbx_seq_one_letter_code
_entity_poly.pdbx_strand_id
1 'polypeptide(L)'
;MNRASIGILVLVMITLAVSFLRGEPLHVDEAWISDLPHNWVKHGIYGSPMFTGYLEFEKLNLAQPLLFTAAMALSYKLFGFGLVQSRLISVVFSGFLVLLTYLTARRLYNAKIGLISVGLLMCNPLIFRYSRIARPEIMLTALGLLSVYLLISSIESGRRTGYFLCGIASGAAFLTHYNGIALVLSIFAMLLWQKDWKHVPWYMLGCILMGAVFVSHIQQDYTLFRVQFFDSLAKSKTTFSLNTILQSILGEQKRYFAKAEVILPSALGFGSLIYLGFGPREPHRWLIRLTLLMLVVFGSVVQSKTIKYACLIYPMLSIVTAAALIQLWKYKGLRMLVLLTLIVQVSFIGDALYKSALADYKGFSERMKRLIPPGAVVVGEFDFWFPLAQQCEYRSSRAVYEIMKRAHRSFEETLARVDAEYLIFDEHWRYECEHRKGAFGIAYGEEVLRYIARCELVGEVEDRSYGHRTRGLRKALLVTQVYKLPPLRGRSNGNTDSTDTAEDHR
;
A
#
# COMPACT_ATOMS: atom_id res chain seq x y z
N MET A 1 -18.62 4.66 31.76
CA MET A 1 -17.86 3.54 31.14
C MET A 1 -17.22 3.84 29.77
N ASN A 2 -17.71 4.76 28.95
CA ASN A 2 -17.38 4.76 27.50
C ASN A 2 -16.06 5.41 27.03
N ARG A 3 -15.53 6.43 27.72
CA ARG A 3 -14.31 7.14 27.28
C ARG A 3 -13.01 6.43 27.66
N ALA A 4 -12.95 5.86 28.87
CA ALA A 4 -11.78 5.11 29.34
C ALA A 4 -11.56 3.83 28.51
N SER A 5 -12.62 3.07 28.22
CA SER A 5 -12.51 1.84 27.44
C SER A 5 -11.98 2.06 26.02
N ILE A 6 -12.40 3.12 25.33
CA ILE A 6 -11.86 3.42 23.99
C ILE A 6 -10.41 3.92 24.07
N GLY A 7 -10.06 4.72 25.08
CA GLY A 7 -8.67 5.12 25.32
C GLY A 7 -7.75 3.92 25.50
N ILE A 8 -8.19 2.92 26.27
CA ILE A 8 -7.48 1.65 26.45
C ILE A 8 -7.36 0.90 25.13
N LEU A 9 -8.43 0.77 24.34
CA LEU A 9 -8.37 0.05 23.05
C LEU A 9 -7.46 0.73 22.03
N VAL A 10 -7.46 2.06 21.97
CA VAL A 10 -6.52 2.82 21.14
C VAL A 10 -5.09 2.57 21.60
N LEU A 11 -4.84 2.62 22.91
CA LEU A 11 -3.52 2.33 23.48
C LEU A 11 -3.08 0.89 23.20
N VAL A 12 -3.97 -0.08 23.31
CA VAL A 12 -3.71 -1.49 22.97
C VAL A 12 -3.35 -1.63 21.50
N MET A 13 -4.11 -1.00 20.60
CA MET A 13 -3.80 -1.04 19.17
C MET A 13 -2.42 -0.45 18.87
N ILE A 14 -2.12 0.74 19.42
CA ILE A 14 -0.83 1.39 19.23
C ILE A 14 0.29 0.55 19.83
N THR A 15 0.12 0.01 21.03
CA THR A 15 1.13 -0.83 21.71
C THR A 15 1.41 -2.08 20.90
N LEU A 16 0.36 -2.81 20.47
CA LEU A 16 0.52 -3.99 19.62
C LEU A 16 1.15 -3.64 18.27
N ALA A 17 0.81 -2.49 17.69
CA ALA A 17 1.42 -2.06 16.44
C ALA A 17 2.93 -1.76 16.65
N VAL A 18 3.28 -0.98 17.68
CA VAL A 18 4.65 -0.55 18.00
C VAL A 18 5.57 -1.71 18.39
N SER A 19 5.10 -2.61 19.25
CA SER A 19 5.92 -3.71 19.80
C SER A 19 6.52 -4.64 18.74
N PHE A 20 5.96 -4.65 17.52
CA PHE A 20 6.39 -5.54 16.44
C PHE A 20 6.88 -4.80 15.19
N LEU A 21 7.07 -3.47 15.24
CA LEU A 21 7.54 -2.71 14.07
C LEU A 21 8.95 -3.09 13.61
N ARG A 22 9.81 -3.55 14.53
CA ARG A 22 11.19 -3.93 14.18
C ARG A 22 11.28 -5.32 13.55
N GLY A 23 10.40 -6.21 14.00
CA GLY A 23 10.41 -7.61 13.60
C GLY A 23 9.49 -7.94 12.42
N GLU A 24 8.48 -7.10 12.13
CA GLU A 24 7.58 -7.36 11.00
C GLU A 24 8.41 -7.48 9.71
N PRO A 25 8.32 -8.61 8.98
CA PRO A 25 9.09 -8.84 7.77
C PRO A 25 8.89 -7.70 6.76
N LEU A 26 9.95 -7.32 6.07
CA LEU A 26 9.88 -6.24 5.09
C LEU A 26 8.92 -6.65 3.98
N HIS A 27 7.93 -5.82 3.72
CA HIS A 27 7.06 -5.99 2.58
C HIS A 27 7.68 -5.25 1.39
N VAL A 28 7.77 -5.92 0.23
CA VAL A 28 8.32 -5.39 -1.02
C VAL A 28 7.89 -3.96 -1.35
N ASP A 29 6.61 -3.64 -1.13
CA ASP A 29 6.10 -2.28 -1.36
C ASP A 29 6.66 -1.19 -0.44
N GLU A 30 7.17 -1.50 0.75
CA GLU A 30 7.66 -0.50 1.70
C GLU A 30 8.89 0.23 1.17
N ALA A 31 9.78 -0.48 0.48
CA ALA A 31 11.05 0.08 0.01
C ALA A 31 10.84 1.13 -1.08
N TRP A 32 10.17 0.79 -2.19
CA TRP A 32 9.97 1.74 -3.29
C TRP A 32 8.98 2.88 -2.95
N ILE A 33 8.11 2.68 -1.96
CA ILE A 33 7.29 3.77 -1.39
C ILE A 33 8.13 4.68 -0.49
N SER A 34 9.10 4.14 0.25
CA SER A 34 9.98 4.89 1.17
C SER A 34 11.15 5.59 0.48
N ASP A 35 11.56 5.13 -0.71
CA ASP A 35 12.65 5.72 -1.49
C ASP A 35 12.37 7.17 -1.88
N LEU A 36 11.16 7.44 -2.40
CA LEU A 36 10.73 8.77 -2.79
C LEU A 36 10.80 9.81 -1.64
N PRO A 37 10.16 9.61 -0.48
CA PRO A 37 10.27 10.55 0.63
C PRO A 37 11.68 10.59 1.24
N HIS A 38 12.46 9.51 1.18
CA HIS A 38 13.85 9.52 1.63
C HIS A 38 14.70 10.47 0.77
N ASN A 39 14.62 10.34 -0.56
CA ASN A 39 15.33 11.19 -1.51
C ASN A 39 14.87 12.65 -1.40
N TRP A 40 13.56 12.88 -1.22
CA TRP A 40 13.02 14.22 -1.05
C TRP A 40 13.57 14.91 0.21
N VAL A 41 13.65 14.20 1.33
CA VAL A 41 14.18 14.77 2.58
C VAL A 41 15.70 14.94 2.54
N LYS A 42 16.43 13.98 1.98
CA LYS A 42 17.90 13.96 1.98
C LYS A 42 18.50 14.91 0.95
N HIS A 43 17.90 14.98 -0.25
CA HIS A 43 18.47 15.68 -1.40
C HIS A 43 17.59 16.82 -1.93
N GLY A 44 16.37 16.99 -1.41
CA GLY A 44 15.42 17.99 -1.92
C GLY A 44 14.75 17.60 -3.25
N ILE A 45 15.00 16.39 -3.76
CA ILE A 45 14.51 15.92 -5.05
C ILE A 45 13.29 15.02 -4.82
N TYR A 46 12.13 15.38 -5.36
CA TYR A 46 10.92 14.55 -5.34
C TYR A 46 10.99 13.45 -6.41
N GLY A 47 12.03 12.63 -6.37
CA GLY A 47 12.31 11.54 -7.30
C GLY A 47 12.71 10.26 -6.57
N SER A 48 12.78 9.14 -7.29
CA SER A 48 13.06 7.80 -6.76
C SER A 48 14.31 7.21 -7.45
N PRO A 49 15.51 7.34 -6.83
CA PRO A 49 16.76 6.84 -7.38
C PRO A 49 16.75 5.33 -7.69
N MET A 50 15.89 4.55 -7.03
CA MET A 50 15.67 3.13 -7.33
C MET A 50 15.27 2.86 -8.78
N PHE A 51 14.76 3.87 -9.49
CA PHE A 51 14.30 3.78 -10.88
C PHE A 51 15.15 4.61 -11.85
N THR A 52 16.41 4.92 -11.51
CA THR A 52 17.32 5.67 -12.38
C THR A 52 17.38 5.07 -13.79
N GLY A 53 17.23 5.93 -14.81
CA GLY A 53 17.22 5.52 -16.22
C GLY A 53 15.87 4.96 -16.70
N TYR A 54 14.87 4.87 -15.82
CA TYR A 54 13.53 4.42 -16.15
C TYR A 54 12.51 5.55 -15.94
N LEU A 55 11.97 6.09 -17.04
CA LEU A 55 10.91 7.10 -17.05
C LEU A 55 11.20 8.36 -16.21
N GLU A 56 12.48 8.70 -16.04
CA GLU A 56 12.96 9.87 -15.29
C GLU A 56 12.43 9.94 -13.84
N PHE A 57 12.07 8.78 -13.27
CA PHE A 57 11.57 8.70 -11.90
C PHE A 57 12.58 9.24 -10.89
N GLU A 58 13.88 9.13 -11.17
CA GLU A 58 14.96 9.66 -10.36
C GLU A 58 14.95 11.18 -10.23
N LYS A 59 14.41 11.90 -11.23
CA LYS A 59 14.36 13.36 -11.26
C LYS A 59 13.07 13.90 -10.65
N LEU A 60 11.94 13.35 -11.08
CA LEU A 60 10.63 13.80 -10.64
C LEU A 60 9.62 12.65 -10.73
N ASN A 61 8.97 12.32 -9.61
CA ASN A 61 7.94 11.29 -9.55
C ASN A 61 6.54 11.92 -9.48
N LEU A 62 5.80 11.84 -10.56
CA LEU A 62 4.43 12.37 -10.64
C LEU A 62 3.37 11.27 -10.51
N ALA A 63 3.76 10.00 -10.59
CA ALA A 63 2.82 8.89 -10.55
C ALA A 63 2.41 8.49 -9.12
N GLN A 64 3.25 8.71 -8.10
CA GLN A 64 2.91 8.31 -6.72
C GLN A 64 2.01 9.32 -5.99
N PRO A 65 1.04 8.86 -5.16
CA PRO A 65 0.18 9.74 -4.37
C PRO A 65 0.96 10.61 -3.37
N LEU A 66 0.58 11.88 -3.26
CA LEU A 66 1.32 12.90 -2.52
C LEU A 66 1.22 12.79 -1.01
N LEU A 67 0.02 12.56 -0.48
CA LEU A 67 -0.24 12.81 0.94
C LEU A 67 0.44 11.78 1.84
N PHE A 68 0.49 10.51 1.40
CA PHE A 68 1.21 9.47 2.14
C PHE A 68 2.73 9.72 2.11
N THR A 69 3.27 10.11 0.96
CA THR A 69 4.68 10.49 0.79
C THR A 69 5.05 11.67 1.68
N ALA A 70 4.23 12.72 1.69
CA ALA A 70 4.44 13.89 2.55
C ALA A 70 4.41 13.53 4.05
N ALA A 71 3.49 12.65 4.46
CA ALA A 71 3.42 12.17 5.84
C ALA A 71 4.69 11.40 6.23
N MET A 72 5.20 10.52 5.37
CA MET A 72 6.46 9.81 5.64
C MET A 72 7.68 10.75 5.63
N ALA A 73 7.73 11.70 4.70
CA ALA A 73 8.79 12.71 4.66
C ALA A 73 8.81 13.53 5.97
N LEU A 74 7.65 13.87 6.53
CA LEU A 74 7.55 14.49 7.85
C LEU A 74 8.11 13.57 8.96
N SER A 75 7.77 12.28 8.93
CA SER A 75 8.34 11.29 9.86
C SER A 75 9.87 11.27 9.80
N TYR A 76 10.46 11.29 8.60
CA TYR A 76 11.91 11.29 8.44
C TYR A 76 12.57 12.59 8.91
N LYS A 77 11.94 13.74 8.68
CA LYS A 77 12.44 15.03 9.19
C LYS A 77 12.44 15.09 10.71
N LEU A 78 11.46 14.47 11.37
CA LEU A 78 11.32 14.51 12.83
C LEU A 78 12.13 13.44 13.55
N PHE A 79 12.23 12.24 12.99
CA PHE A 79 12.77 11.04 13.68
C PHE A 79 13.93 10.36 12.95
N GLY A 80 14.41 10.96 11.85
CA GLY A 80 15.43 10.39 10.98
C GLY A 80 14.88 9.31 10.03
N PHE A 81 15.72 8.87 9.10
CA PHE A 81 15.37 7.79 8.17
C PHE A 81 15.51 6.41 8.83
N GLY A 82 14.55 5.53 8.55
CA GLY A 82 14.62 4.12 8.91
C GLY A 82 13.28 3.40 8.71
N LEU A 83 13.32 2.07 8.73
CA LEU A 83 12.14 1.22 8.49
C LEU A 83 11.04 1.47 9.53
N VAL A 84 11.40 1.61 10.81
CA VAL A 84 10.43 1.91 11.87
C VAL A 84 9.75 3.25 11.62
N GLN A 85 10.52 4.28 11.23
CA GLN A 85 10.03 5.62 10.93
C GLN A 85 9.09 5.63 9.72
N SER A 86 9.34 4.81 8.70
CA SER A 86 8.41 4.62 7.57
C SER A 86 7.07 4.05 8.04
N ARG A 87 7.09 3.14 9.01
CA ARG A 87 5.89 2.44 9.52
C ARG A 87 5.07 3.28 10.51
N LEU A 88 5.64 4.34 11.11
CA LEU A 88 4.96 5.18 12.10
C LEU A 88 3.65 5.77 11.59
N ILE A 89 3.56 6.12 10.30
CA ILE A 89 2.34 6.69 9.72
C ILE A 89 1.18 5.69 9.81
N SER A 90 1.41 4.43 9.43
CA SER A 90 0.40 3.37 9.54
C SER A 90 -0.02 3.13 10.99
N VAL A 91 0.91 3.20 11.93
CA VAL A 91 0.64 3.03 13.37
C VAL A 91 -0.27 4.14 13.89
N VAL A 92 0.08 5.40 13.62
CA VAL A 92 -0.69 6.57 14.07
C VAL A 92 -2.11 6.53 13.49
N PHE A 93 -2.22 6.29 12.18
CA PHE A 93 -3.53 6.20 11.53
C PHE A 93 -4.33 4.95 11.93
N SER A 94 -3.68 3.89 12.42
CA SER A 94 -4.40 2.74 12.99
C SER A 94 -5.12 3.09 14.30
N GLY A 95 -4.50 3.92 15.15
CA GLY A 95 -5.13 4.45 16.36
C GLY A 95 -6.32 5.36 16.02
N PHE A 96 -6.15 6.25 15.03
CA PHE A 96 -7.26 7.06 14.51
C PHE A 96 -8.38 6.20 13.92
N LEU A 97 -8.05 5.13 13.19
CA LEU A 97 -9.02 4.24 12.61
C LEU A 97 -9.88 3.53 13.69
N VAL A 98 -9.25 3.05 14.77
CA VAL A 98 -9.95 2.46 15.92
C VAL A 98 -10.88 3.48 16.58
N LEU A 99 -10.39 4.70 16.83
CA LEU A 99 -11.19 5.77 17.40
C LEU A 99 -12.39 6.13 16.51
N LEU A 100 -12.16 6.34 15.22
CA LEU A 100 -13.21 6.71 14.25
C LEU A 100 -14.24 5.59 14.09
N THR A 101 -13.83 4.33 14.15
CA THR A 101 -14.75 3.18 14.13
C THR A 101 -15.69 3.23 15.32
N TYR A 102 -15.14 3.44 16.52
CA TYR A 102 -15.94 3.59 17.72
C TYR A 102 -16.90 4.80 17.64
N LEU A 103 -16.39 5.97 17.24
CA LEU A 103 -17.20 7.19 17.18
C LEU A 103 -18.33 7.09 16.15
N THR A 104 -18.04 6.53 14.98
CA THR A 104 -19.03 6.31 13.91
C THR A 104 -20.11 5.34 14.37
N ALA A 105 -19.72 4.18 14.89
CA ALA A 105 -20.64 3.16 15.39
C ALA A 105 -21.48 3.65 16.57
N ARG A 106 -20.86 4.37 17.52
CA ARG A 106 -21.55 4.93 18.68
C ARG A 106 -22.58 5.96 18.28
N ARG A 107 -22.25 6.82 17.31
CA ARG A 107 -23.16 7.85 16.82
C ARG A 107 -24.36 7.25 16.11
N LEU A 108 -24.12 6.23 15.28
CA LEU A 108 -25.17 5.54 14.54
C LEU A 108 -25.99 4.59 15.39
N TYR A 109 -25.46 4.11 16.50
CA TYR A 109 -26.19 3.15 17.30
C TYR A 109 -26.02 3.49 18.77
N ASN A 110 -25.05 2.87 19.41
CA ASN A 110 -24.75 3.08 20.81
C ASN A 110 -23.32 2.62 21.11
N ALA A 111 -22.86 2.92 22.31
CA ALA A 111 -21.48 2.61 22.68
C ALA A 111 -21.17 1.11 22.73
N LYS A 112 -22.16 0.26 23.00
CA LYS A 112 -21.99 -1.20 23.00
C LYS A 112 -21.65 -1.70 21.59
N ILE A 113 -22.41 -1.26 20.58
CA ILE A 113 -22.11 -1.55 19.17
C ILE A 113 -20.73 -1.01 18.82
N GLY A 114 -20.40 0.22 19.23
CA GLY A 114 -19.07 0.77 18.97
C GLY A 114 -17.91 -0.04 19.53
N LEU A 115 -18.01 -0.56 20.75
CA LEU A 115 -16.96 -1.42 21.32
C LEU A 115 -16.86 -2.76 20.58
N ILE A 116 -17.98 -3.37 20.21
CA ILE A 116 -17.99 -4.63 19.43
C ILE A 116 -17.38 -4.40 18.05
N SER A 117 -17.71 -3.30 17.36
CA SER A 117 -17.13 -2.94 16.06
C SER A 117 -15.63 -2.80 16.12
N VAL A 118 -15.10 -2.15 17.17
CA VAL A 118 -13.64 -2.06 17.38
C VAL A 118 -13.02 -3.42 17.61
N GLY A 119 -13.63 -4.28 18.44
CA GLY A 119 -13.13 -5.64 18.66
C GLY A 119 -13.04 -6.45 17.37
N LEU A 120 -14.10 -6.42 16.55
CA LEU A 120 -14.12 -7.09 15.24
C LEU A 120 -13.06 -6.52 14.28
N LEU A 121 -12.84 -5.21 14.30
CA LEU A 121 -11.85 -4.56 13.45
C LEU A 121 -10.41 -4.90 13.87
N MET A 122 -10.11 -4.84 15.17
CA MET A 122 -8.76 -5.13 15.70
C MET A 122 -8.38 -6.59 15.53
N CYS A 123 -9.35 -7.51 15.56
CA CYS A 123 -9.12 -8.92 15.25
C CYS A 123 -9.00 -9.19 13.74
N ASN A 124 -9.25 -8.22 12.85
CA ASN A 124 -9.10 -8.45 11.42
C ASN A 124 -7.61 -8.58 11.04
N PRO A 125 -7.16 -9.74 10.48
CA PRO A 125 -5.74 -9.96 10.19
C PRO A 125 -5.14 -8.97 9.19
N LEU A 126 -5.95 -8.44 8.25
CA LEU A 126 -5.47 -7.43 7.31
C LEU A 126 -5.26 -6.08 7.98
N ILE A 127 -6.21 -5.62 8.79
CA ILE A 127 -6.06 -4.36 9.54
C ILE A 127 -4.85 -4.46 10.46
N PHE A 128 -4.70 -5.59 11.16
CA PHE A 128 -3.55 -5.85 12.02
C PHE A 128 -2.22 -5.83 11.25
N ARG A 129 -2.15 -6.49 10.10
CA ARG A 129 -0.95 -6.51 9.25
C ARG A 129 -0.60 -5.13 8.72
N TYR A 130 -1.52 -4.45 8.04
CA TYR A 130 -1.23 -3.17 7.39
C TYR A 130 -1.07 -2.01 8.38
N SER A 131 -1.47 -2.16 9.65
CA SER A 131 -1.14 -1.19 10.70
C SER A 131 0.35 -1.09 11.02
N ARG A 132 1.15 -2.07 10.57
CA ARG A 132 2.59 -2.19 10.88
C ARG A 132 3.48 -2.17 9.63
N ILE A 133 2.91 -1.92 8.45
CA ILE A 133 3.61 -1.87 7.16
C ILE A 133 3.55 -0.43 6.65
N ALA A 134 4.66 0.12 6.17
CA ALA A 134 4.79 1.48 5.62
C ALA A 134 4.06 1.64 4.28
N ARG A 135 2.74 1.78 4.37
CA ARG A 135 1.84 1.66 3.25
C ARG A 135 0.56 2.49 3.44
N PRO A 136 -0.04 3.00 2.35
CA PRO A 136 -1.11 3.98 2.45
C PRO A 136 -2.46 3.42 2.92
N GLU A 137 -2.66 2.11 2.92
CA GLU A 137 -3.98 1.49 3.14
C GLU A 137 -4.64 1.92 4.45
N ILE A 138 -3.92 1.95 5.58
CA ILE A 138 -4.52 2.31 6.87
C ILE A 138 -4.83 3.80 6.96
N MET A 139 -3.95 4.66 6.43
CA MET A 139 -4.19 6.10 6.37
C MET A 139 -5.38 6.42 5.47
N LEU A 140 -5.45 5.78 4.30
CA LEU A 140 -6.59 5.87 3.36
C LEU A 140 -7.89 5.49 4.06
N THR A 141 -7.91 4.34 4.75
CA THR A 141 -9.10 3.85 5.45
C THR A 141 -9.52 4.78 6.59
N ALA A 142 -8.58 5.29 7.38
CA ALA A 142 -8.86 6.22 8.46
C ALA A 142 -9.45 7.55 7.96
N LEU A 143 -8.84 8.16 6.93
CA LEU A 143 -9.37 9.37 6.29
C LEU A 143 -10.72 9.11 5.62
N GLY A 144 -10.89 7.92 5.03
CA GLY A 144 -12.16 7.53 4.43
C GLY A 144 -13.27 7.40 5.47
N LEU A 145 -12.99 6.77 6.60
CA LEU A 145 -13.94 6.65 7.70
C LEU A 145 -14.21 8.00 8.39
N LEU A 146 -13.22 8.89 8.44
CA LEU A 146 -13.41 10.28 8.88
C LEU A 146 -14.41 11.00 7.97
N SER A 147 -14.30 10.83 6.65
CA SER A 147 -15.27 11.38 5.70
C SER A 147 -16.69 10.85 5.96
N VAL A 148 -16.83 9.54 6.16
CA VAL A 148 -18.11 8.92 6.53
C VAL A 148 -18.65 9.47 7.86
N TYR A 149 -17.81 9.61 8.87
CA TYR A 149 -18.18 10.21 10.15
C TYR A 149 -18.69 11.65 10.00
N LEU A 150 -17.99 12.47 9.22
CA LEU A 150 -18.36 13.86 8.94
C LEU A 150 -19.67 13.95 8.16
N LEU A 151 -19.88 13.07 7.18
CA LEU A 151 -21.13 12.96 6.44
C LEU A 151 -22.32 12.66 7.37
N ILE A 152 -22.17 11.73 8.30
CA ILE A 152 -23.21 11.42 9.30
C ILE A 152 -23.53 12.65 10.12
N SER A 153 -22.48 13.28 10.66
CA SER A 153 -22.64 14.46 11.50
C SER A 153 -23.24 15.65 10.73
N SER A 154 -23.00 15.75 9.42
CA SER A 154 -23.56 16.82 8.58
C SER A 154 -25.01 16.57 8.21
N ILE A 155 -25.40 15.32 7.96
CA ILE A 155 -26.81 14.95 7.72
C ILE A 155 -27.68 15.28 8.95
N GLU A 156 -27.20 14.97 10.16
CA GLU A 156 -27.94 15.25 11.39
C GLU A 156 -28.05 16.75 11.70
N SER A 157 -27.00 17.53 11.40
CA SER A 157 -26.96 18.96 11.75
C SER A 157 -27.42 19.89 10.64
N GLY A 158 -27.50 19.42 9.39
CA GLY A 158 -27.79 20.23 8.20
C GLY A 158 -26.73 21.30 7.86
N ARG A 159 -25.56 21.28 8.52
CA ARG A 159 -24.53 22.32 8.37
C ARG A 159 -23.66 22.10 7.13
N ARG A 160 -23.60 23.11 6.26
CA ARG A 160 -22.77 23.14 5.03
C ARG A 160 -21.29 22.87 5.30
N THR A 161 -20.77 23.37 6.43
CA THR A 161 -19.37 23.16 6.85
C THR A 161 -19.04 21.69 7.03
N GLY A 162 -19.98 20.87 7.51
CA GLY A 162 -19.78 19.43 7.67
C GLY A 162 -19.61 18.71 6.33
N TYR A 163 -20.40 19.08 5.32
CA TYR A 163 -20.27 18.54 3.96
C TYR A 163 -18.97 18.98 3.30
N PHE A 164 -18.55 20.23 3.49
CA PHE A 164 -17.25 20.72 3.01
C PHE A 164 -16.07 19.97 3.63
N LEU A 165 -16.06 19.78 4.96
CA LEU A 165 -15.03 18.99 5.64
C LEU A 165 -15.05 17.51 5.24
N CYS A 166 -16.23 16.94 4.98
CA CYS A 166 -16.40 15.61 4.40
C CYS A 166 -15.71 15.52 3.02
N GLY A 167 -15.90 16.53 2.16
CA GLY A 167 -15.21 16.65 0.88
C GLY A 167 -13.69 16.72 1.02
N ILE A 168 -13.18 17.52 1.96
CA ILE A 168 -11.75 17.58 2.28
C ILE A 168 -11.21 16.21 2.71
N ALA A 169 -11.90 15.51 3.62
CA ALA A 169 -11.47 14.19 4.09
C ALA A 169 -11.47 13.13 2.97
N SER A 170 -12.50 13.12 2.11
CA SER A 170 -12.54 12.24 0.92
C SER A 170 -11.43 12.57 -0.08
N GLY A 171 -11.17 13.86 -0.32
CA GLY A 171 -10.09 14.30 -1.19
C GLY A 171 -8.70 13.94 -0.64
N ALA A 172 -8.49 14.10 0.66
CA ALA A 172 -7.27 13.66 1.34
C ALA A 172 -7.07 12.14 1.25
N ALA A 173 -8.16 11.36 1.35
CA ALA A 173 -8.13 9.91 1.11
C ALA A 173 -7.65 9.61 -0.34
N PHE A 174 -8.17 10.31 -1.35
CA PHE A 174 -7.70 10.20 -2.74
C PHE A 174 -6.21 10.57 -2.89
N LEU A 175 -5.75 11.65 -2.26
CA LEU A 175 -4.33 12.06 -2.29
C LEU A 175 -3.40 11.09 -1.55
N THR A 176 -3.93 10.29 -0.63
CA THR A 176 -3.17 9.23 0.07
C THR A 176 -2.98 8.02 -0.84
N HIS A 177 -4.01 7.67 -1.60
CA HIS A 177 -3.98 6.60 -2.59
C HIS A 177 -5.15 6.76 -3.57
N TYR A 178 -4.91 6.63 -4.88
CA TYR A 178 -5.92 6.91 -5.91
C TYR A 178 -7.21 6.10 -5.78
N ASN A 179 -7.16 4.89 -5.20
CA ASN A 179 -8.35 4.12 -4.83
C ASN A 179 -9.36 4.90 -3.95
N GLY A 180 -8.93 5.95 -3.25
CA GLY A 180 -9.81 6.87 -2.53
C GLY A 180 -10.84 7.56 -3.43
N ILE A 181 -10.63 7.58 -4.76
CA ILE A 181 -11.62 8.07 -5.73
C ILE A 181 -12.97 7.34 -5.59
N ALA A 182 -12.94 6.05 -5.24
CA ALA A 182 -14.15 5.29 -5.04
C ALA A 182 -15.00 5.85 -3.91
N LEU A 183 -14.37 6.29 -2.81
CA LEU A 183 -15.08 6.96 -1.71
C LEU A 183 -15.66 8.31 -2.18
N VAL A 184 -14.87 9.09 -2.92
CA VAL A 184 -15.30 10.39 -3.44
C VAL A 184 -16.60 10.24 -4.24
N LEU A 185 -16.60 9.29 -5.17
CA LEU A 185 -17.73 8.98 -6.04
C LEU A 185 -18.91 8.35 -5.29
N SER A 186 -18.66 7.47 -4.32
CA SER A 186 -19.73 6.86 -3.54
C SER A 186 -20.46 7.87 -2.66
N ILE A 187 -19.76 8.79 -2.00
CA ILE A 187 -20.43 9.85 -1.22
C ILE A 187 -21.19 10.80 -2.14
N PHE A 188 -20.60 11.19 -3.27
CA PHE A 188 -21.29 12.01 -4.27
C PHE A 188 -22.59 11.36 -4.74
N ALA A 189 -22.53 10.10 -5.19
CA ALA A 189 -23.71 9.36 -5.63
C ALA A 189 -24.72 9.14 -4.49
N MET A 190 -24.28 8.99 -3.25
CA MET A 190 -25.16 8.90 -2.09
C MET A 190 -25.94 10.20 -1.84
N LEU A 191 -25.30 11.37 -1.96
CA LEU A 191 -25.97 12.67 -1.84
C LEU A 191 -27.01 12.86 -2.95
N LEU A 192 -26.70 12.47 -4.18
CA LEU A 192 -27.65 12.50 -5.30
C LEU A 192 -28.84 11.56 -5.06
N TRP A 193 -28.58 10.33 -4.61
CA TRP A 193 -29.63 9.35 -4.30
C TRP A 193 -30.56 9.85 -3.20
N GLN A 194 -30.02 10.50 -2.17
CA GLN A 194 -30.82 11.12 -1.11
C GLN A 194 -31.52 12.43 -1.51
N LYS A 195 -31.33 12.89 -2.76
CA LYS A 195 -31.83 14.16 -3.28
C LYS A 195 -31.33 15.38 -2.50
N ASP A 196 -30.16 15.28 -1.88
CA ASP A 196 -29.57 16.36 -1.06
C ASP A 196 -28.72 17.32 -1.91
N TRP A 197 -29.31 17.81 -3.01
CA TRP A 197 -28.59 18.55 -4.06
C TRP A 197 -28.00 19.86 -3.57
N LYS A 198 -28.62 20.49 -2.57
CA LYS A 198 -28.15 21.74 -1.96
C LYS A 198 -26.79 21.61 -1.26
N HIS A 199 -26.39 20.40 -0.84
CA HIS A 199 -25.12 20.17 -0.15
C HIS A 199 -24.02 19.61 -1.05
N VAL A 200 -24.37 19.15 -2.25
CA VAL A 200 -23.41 18.66 -3.25
C VAL A 200 -22.32 19.68 -3.56
N PRO A 201 -22.61 20.99 -3.80
CA PRO A 201 -21.56 21.97 -4.08
C PRO A 201 -20.54 22.11 -2.95
N TRP A 202 -20.98 22.03 -1.68
CA TRP A 202 -20.08 22.14 -0.52
C TRP A 202 -19.16 20.94 -0.40
N TYR A 203 -19.71 19.74 -0.58
CA TYR A 203 -18.92 18.51 -0.65
C TYR A 203 -17.90 18.57 -1.80
N MET A 204 -18.35 18.95 -3.00
CA MET A 204 -17.48 19.05 -4.17
C MET A 204 -16.41 20.13 -4.01
N LEU A 205 -16.70 21.26 -3.38
CA LEU A 205 -15.72 22.30 -3.09
C LEU A 205 -14.58 21.75 -2.21
N GLY A 206 -14.88 20.94 -1.21
CA GLY A 206 -13.87 20.27 -0.37
C GLY A 206 -13.04 19.26 -1.16
N CYS A 207 -13.68 18.47 -2.02
CA CYS A 207 -13.00 17.54 -2.92
C CYS A 207 -12.08 18.26 -3.91
N ILE A 208 -12.56 19.36 -4.51
CA ILE A 208 -11.83 20.18 -5.49
C ILE A 208 -10.62 20.84 -4.83
N LEU A 209 -10.73 21.33 -3.60
CA LEU A 209 -9.59 21.90 -2.89
C LEU A 209 -8.42 20.91 -2.77
N MET A 210 -8.71 19.65 -2.44
CA MET A 210 -7.70 18.59 -2.41
C MET A 210 -7.28 18.14 -3.81
N GLY A 211 -8.22 18.10 -4.76
CA GLY A 211 -7.95 17.83 -6.17
C GLY A 211 -7.01 18.86 -6.80
N ALA A 212 -7.09 20.12 -6.40
CA ALA A 212 -6.21 21.19 -6.86
C ALA A 212 -4.75 20.93 -6.47
N VAL A 213 -4.50 20.31 -5.31
CA VAL A 213 -3.14 19.87 -4.91
C VAL A 213 -2.64 18.80 -5.88
N PHE A 214 -3.44 17.80 -6.21
CA PHE A 214 -3.07 16.79 -7.21
C PHE A 214 -2.82 17.42 -8.59
N VAL A 215 -3.70 18.31 -9.05
CA VAL A 215 -3.57 19.00 -10.34
C VAL A 215 -2.30 19.84 -10.39
N SER A 216 -1.99 20.60 -9.32
CA SER A 216 -0.77 21.40 -9.24
C SER A 216 0.51 20.54 -9.30
N HIS A 217 0.46 19.31 -8.76
CA HIS A 217 1.57 18.39 -8.80
C HIS A 217 1.82 17.86 -10.21
N ILE A 218 0.78 17.34 -10.86
CA ILE A 218 0.90 16.79 -12.21
C ILE A 218 1.17 17.86 -13.28
N GLN A 219 0.83 19.13 -13.01
CA GLN A 219 1.10 20.25 -13.92
C GLN A 219 2.58 20.66 -13.99
N GLN A 220 3.42 20.23 -13.04
CA GLN A 220 4.87 20.47 -13.10
C GLN A 220 5.47 19.91 -14.40
N ASP A 221 5.02 18.71 -14.80
CA ASP A 221 5.29 18.14 -16.12
C ASP A 221 4.19 17.14 -16.47
N TYR A 222 3.13 17.61 -17.13
CA TYR A 222 1.97 16.78 -17.47
C TYR A 222 2.34 15.65 -18.45
N THR A 223 3.29 15.90 -19.35
CA THR A 223 3.74 14.91 -20.33
C THR A 223 4.45 13.77 -19.62
N LEU A 224 5.37 14.10 -18.72
CA LEU A 224 6.05 13.12 -17.90
C LEU A 224 5.08 12.35 -17.00
N PHE A 225 4.14 13.05 -16.34
CA PHE A 225 3.08 12.39 -15.55
C PHE A 225 2.32 11.36 -16.39
N ARG A 226 1.90 11.73 -17.60
CA ARG A 226 1.15 10.81 -18.47
C ARG A 226 1.97 9.56 -18.78
N VAL A 227 3.24 9.70 -19.11
CA VAL A 227 4.14 8.56 -19.38
C VAL A 227 4.35 7.73 -18.11
N GLN A 228 4.67 8.35 -16.98
CA GLN A 228 4.87 7.63 -15.71
C GLN A 228 3.59 6.97 -15.20
N PHE A 229 2.42 7.56 -15.39
CA PHE A 229 1.17 7.01 -14.87
C PHE A 229 0.65 5.86 -15.74
N PHE A 230 0.67 6.01 -17.06
CA PHE A 230 0.10 5.01 -17.97
C PHE A 230 1.11 3.94 -18.43
N ASP A 231 2.41 4.29 -18.56
CA ASP A 231 3.45 3.39 -19.11
C ASP A 231 4.41 2.78 -18.07
N SER A 232 4.26 3.11 -16.78
CA SER A 232 5.16 2.58 -15.73
C SER A 232 4.95 1.09 -15.44
N LEU A 233 5.70 0.59 -14.45
CA LEU A 233 5.60 -0.75 -13.85
C LEU A 233 4.18 -1.20 -13.53
N ALA A 234 3.30 -0.24 -13.25
CA ALA A 234 1.89 -0.48 -13.04
C ALA A 234 1.10 -0.70 -14.33
N LYS A 235 1.78 -0.96 -15.49
CA LYS A 235 1.24 -1.08 -16.86
C LYS A 235 -0.22 -1.46 -16.80
N SER A 236 -1.02 -0.42 -16.83
CA SER A 236 -2.40 -0.55 -16.44
C SER A 236 -3.07 -1.26 -17.61
N LYS A 237 -3.37 -2.55 -17.45
CA LYS A 237 -4.34 -3.26 -18.30
C LYS A 237 -5.76 -2.67 -18.11
N THR A 238 -5.87 -1.42 -17.66
CA THR A 238 -7.12 -0.69 -17.45
C THR A 238 -7.61 -0.19 -18.79
N THR A 239 -8.18 -1.11 -19.55
CA THR A 239 -9.11 -0.74 -20.60
C THR A 239 -10.44 -0.47 -19.91
N PHE A 240 -10.97 0.75 -20.00
CA PHE A 240 -12.30 1.07 -19.52
C PHE A 240 -13.32 0.73 -20.61
N SER A 241 -13.62 -0.56 -20.74
CA SER A 241 -14.75 -1.05 -21.53
C SER A 241 -15.85 -1.55 -20.59
N LEU A 242 -17.11 -1.52 -21.04
CA LEU A 242 -18.23 -2.07 -20.27
C LEU A 242 -17.96 -3.52 -19.85
N ASN A 243 -17.41 -4.35 -20.75
CA ASN A 243 -17.05 -5.73 -20.46
C ASN A 243 -15.99 -5.83 -19.34
N THR A 244 -14.94 -5.00 -19.39
CA THR A 244 -13.89 -5.00 -18.36
C THR A 244 -14.42 -4.54 -17.01
N ILE A 245 -15.33 -3.55 -16.98
CA ILE A 245 -15.98 -3.10 -15.75
C ILE A 245 -16.86 -4.21 -15.16
N LEU A 246 -17.68 -4.87 -15.98
CA LEU A 246 -18.51 -6.00 -15.55
C LEU A 246 -17.65 -7.14 -15.00
N GLN A 247 -16.58 -7.53 -15.70
CA GLN A 247 -15.64 -8.54 -15.21
C GLN A 247 -14.94 -8.11 -13.91
N SER A 248 -14.63 -6.82 -13.76
CA SER A 248 -14.04 -6.26 -12.55
C SER A 248 -15.02 -6.36 -11.37
N ILE A 249 -16.29 -6.03 -11.56
CA ILE A 249 -17.33 -6.18 -10.54
C ILE A 249 -17.54 -7.67 -10.19
N LEU A 250 -17.65 -8.53 -11.19
CA LEU A 250 -17.79 -9.99 -11.03
C LEU A 250 -16.55 -10.68 -10.45
N GLY A 251 -15.42 -9.97 -10.37
CA GLY A 251 -14.18 -10.44 -9.75
C GLY A 251 -13.95 -9.87 -8.34
N GLU A 252 -14.80 -8.96 -7.87
CA GLU A 252 -14.61 -8.22 -6.62
C GLU A 252 -14.63 -9.14 -5.38
N GLN A 253 -15.40 -10.22 -5.42
CA GLN A 253 -15.40 -11.28 -4.40
C GLN A 253 -14.00 -11.87 -4.15
N LYS A 254 -13.11 -11.90 -5.14
CA LYS A 254 -11.73 -12.41 -4.96
C LYS A 254 -10.98 -11.60 -3.89
N ARG A 255 -11.29 -10.32 -3.72
CA ARG A 255 -10.66 -9.48 -2.70
C ARG A 255 -11.00 -9.93 -1.28
N TYR A 256 -12.21 -10.45 -1.08
CA TYR A 256 -12.78 -10.77 0.22
C TYR A 256 -12.72 -12.25 0.57
N PHE A 257 -12.59 -13.12 -0.44
CA PHE A 257 -12.71 -14.57 -0.28
C PHE A 257 -11.52 -15.37 -0.84
N ALA A 258 -10.45 -14.75 -1.37
CA ALA A 258 -9.32 -15.49 -1.95
C ALA A 258 -8.29 -16.01 -0.92
N LYS A 259 -8.34 -15.59 0.35
CA LYS A 259 -7.41 -16.05 1.39
C LYS A 259 -8.13 -16.43 2.67
N ALA A 260 -7.64 -17.49 3.32
CA ALA A 260 -8.19 -18.00 4.59
C ALA A 260 -8.31 -16.92 5.67
N GLU A 261 -7.32 -16.01 5.76
CA GLU A 261 -7.28 -14.92 6.75
C GLU A 261 -8.45 -13.91 6.63
N VAL A 262 -9.15 -13.86 5.50
CA VAL A 262 -10.26 -12.94 5.25
C VAL A 262 -11.62 -13.59 5.02
N ILE A 263 -11.69 -14.88 4.72
CA ILE A 263 -12.96 -15.54 4.31
C ILE A 263 -14.03 -15.40 5.40
N LEU A 264 -13.72 -15.77 6.64
CA LEU A 264 -14.69 -15.74 7.74
C LEU A 264 -15.15 -14.32 8.14
N PRO A 265 -14.26 -13.32 8.37
CA PRO A 265 -14.72 -11.95 8.60
C PRO A 265 -15.55 -11.39 7.46
N SER A 266 -15.17 -11.66 6.22
CA SER A 266 -15.92 -11.22 5.05
C SER A 266 -17.30 -11.88 5.00
N ALA A 267 -17.39 -13.20 5.20
CA ALA A 267 -18.66 -13.93 5.21
C ALA A 267 -19.63 -13.38 6.28
N LEU A 268 -19.14 -13.12 7.50
CA LEU A 268 -19.94 -12.49 8.55
C LEU A 268 -20.36 -11.06 8.17
N GLY A 269 -19.45 -10.26 7.59
CA GLY A 269 -19.73 -8.89 7.15
C GLY A 269 -20.79 -8.80 6.06
N PHE A 270 -20.61 -9.55 4.98
CA PHE A 270 -21.57 -9.59 3.88
C PHE A 270 -22.90 -10.23 4.30
N GLY A 271 -22.88 -11.29 5.12
CA GLY A 271 -24.10 -11.88 5.69
C GLY A 271 -24.88 -10.87 6.54
N SER A 272 -24.17 -10.06 7.33
CA SER A 272 -24.77 -8.99 8.14
C SER A 272 -25.35 -7.87 7.27
N LEU A 273 -24.68 -7.49 6.17
CA LEU A 273 -25.22 -6.54 5.18
C LEU A 273 -26.54 -7.05 4.56
N ILE A 274 -26.59 -8.32 4.17
CA ILE A 274 -27.80 -8.95 3.61
C ILE A 274 -28.91 -8.97 4.66
N TYR A 275 -28.60 -9.43 5.88
CA TYR A 275 -29.57 -9.51 6.97
C TYR A 275 -30.18 -8.14 7.29
N LEU A 276 -29.37 -7.09 7.47
CA LEU A 276 -29.89 -5.76 7.80
C LEU A 276 -30.50 -5.04 6.58
N GLY A 277 -30.09 -5.40 5.36
CA GLY A 277 -30.63 -4.85 4.11
C GLY A 277 -32.07 -5.32 3.84
N PHE A 278 -32.34 -6.62 4.01
CA PHE A 278 -33.66 -7.23 3.78
C PHE A 278 -34.48 -7.40 5.05
N GLY A 279 -33.84 -7.37 6.22
CA GLY A 279 -34.47 -7.58 7.51
C GLY A 279 -35.07 -6.30 8.11
N PRO A 280 -35.05 -6.17 9.46
CA PRO A 280 -35.80 -5.16 10.18
C PRO A 280 -35.48 -3.73 9.73
N ARG A 281 -36.41 -2.80 9.97
CA ARG A 281 -36.20 -1.37 9.68
C ARG A 281 -35.16 -0.81 10.65
N GLU A 282 -33.90 -0.89 10.26
CA GLU A 282 -32.81 -0.21 10.95
C GLU A 282 -32.91 1.31 10.77
N PRO A 283 -32.74 2.11 11.83
CA PRO A 283 -32.80 3.58 11.74
C PRO A 283 -31.70 4.18 10.85
N HIS A 284 -30.64 3.43 10.53
CA HIS A 284 -29.47 3.91 9.79
C HIS A 284 -29.18 3.14 8.50
N ARG A 285 -30.22 2.82 7.71
CA ARG A 285 -30.06 2.18 6.37
C ARG A 285 -29.13 2.95 5.42
N TRP A 286 -28.87 4.22 5.68
CA TRP A 286 -27.94 5.02 4.90
C TRP A 286 -26.51 4.43 4.94
N LEU A 287 -26.04 3.88 6.06
CA LEU A 287 -24.70 3.26 6.14
C LEU A 287 -24.63 2.00 5.26
N ILE A 288 -25.69 1.19 5.27
CA ILE A 288 -25.80 -0.02 4.44
C ILE A 288 -25.77 0.38 2.96
N ARG A 289 -26.58 1.36 2.55
CA ARG A 289 -26.60 1.88 1.18
C ARG A 289 -25.25 2.44 0.76
N LEU A 290 -24.58 3.21 1.63
CA LEU A 290 -23.25 3.74 1.35
C LEU A 290 -22.21 2.61 1.21
N THR A 291 -22.27 1.59 2.07
CA THR A 291 -21.37 0.43 1.99
C THR A 291 -21.57 -0.35 0.69
N LEU A 292 -22.83 -0.59 0.30
CA LEU A 292 -23.16 -1.23 -0.99
C LEU A 292 -22.69 -0.39 -2.18
N LEU A 293 -22.91 0.92 -2.13
CA LEU A 293 -22.46 1.84 -3.17
C LEU A 293 -20.93 1.88 -3.26
N MET A 294 -20.22 1.84 -2.12
CA MET A 294 -18.76 1.70 -2.09
C MET A 294 -18.33 0.38 -2.71
N LEU A 295 -18.96 -0.75 -2.38
CA LEU A 295 -18.63 -2.04 -3.00
C LEU A 295 -18.78 -2.02 -4.52
N VAL A 296 -19.88 -1.45 -5.03
CA VAL A 296 -20.13 -1.34 -6.47
C VAL A 296 -19.12 -0.41 -7.14
N VAL A 297 -19.00 0.83 -6.66
CA VAL A 297 -18.09 1.84 -7.23
C VAL A 297 -16.64 1.37 -7.15
N PHE A 298 -16.21 0.82 -6.02
CA PHE A 298 -14.86 0.28 -5.84
C PHE A 298 -14.59 -0.88 -6.81
N GLY A 299 -15.56 -1.80 -6.96
CA GLY A 299 -15.50 -2.88 -7.94
C GLY A 299 -15.39 -2.38 -9.38
N SER A 300 -16.02 -1.24 -9.71
CA SER A 300 -15.97 -0.62 -11.05
C SER A 300 -14.66 0.10 -11.33
N VAL A 301 -14.17 0.92 -10.40
CA VAL A 301 -13.02 1.82 -10.64
C VAL A 301 -11.68 1.20 -10.25
N VAL A 302 -11.66 0.26 -9.29
CA VAL A 302 -10.44 -0.42 -8.82
C VAL A 302 -10.33 -1.80 -9.44
N GLN A 303 -9.65 -1.87 -10.58
CA GLN A 303 -9.50 -3.12 -11.34
C GLN A 303 -8.57 -4.14 -10.65
N SER A 304 -7.57 -3.68 -9.88
CA SER A 304 -6.70 -4.58 -9.11
C SER A 304 -7.45 -5.23 -7.95
N LYS A 305 -7.52 -6.56 -7.93
CA LYS A 305 -8.23 -7.37 -6.91
C LYS A 305 -7.34 -7.81 -5.75
N THR A 306 -6.31 -7.02 -5.44
CA THR A 306 -5.43 -7.30 -4.31
C THR A 306 -6.19 -7.13 -2.98
N ILE A 307 -5.96 -8.07 -2.06
CA ILE A 307 -6.66 -8.16 -0.77
C ILE A 307 -6.47 -6.94 0.13
N LYS A 308 -5.34 -6.24 0.02
CA LYS A 308 -4.97 -5.08 0.84
C LYS A 308 -5.98 -3.94 0.75
N TYR A 309 -6.55 -3.76 -0.43
CA TYR A 309 -7.56 -2.74 -0.72
C TYR A 309 -8.91 -3.01 -0.04
N ALA A 310 -9.15 -4.23 0.48
CA ALA A 310 -10.34 -4.51 1.29
C ALA A 310 -10.33 -3.75 2.64
N CYS A 311 -9.15 -3.29 3.11
CA CYS A 311 -9.03 -2.48 4.32
C CYS A 311 -9.99 -1.29 4.33
N LEU A 312 -10.26 -0.67 3.18
CA LEU A 312 -11.14 0.48 3.05
C LEU A 312 -12.59 0.19 3.49
N ILE A 313 -13.04 -1.05 3.31
CA ILE A 313 -14.45 -1.43 3.54
C ILE A 313 -14.65 -2.10 4.91
N TYR A 314 -13.62 -2.72 5.48
CA TYR A 314 -13.73 -3.46 6.74
C TYR A 314 -14.29 -2.67 7.93
N PRO A 315 -13.99 -1.38 8.16
CA PRO A 315 -14.59 -0.64 9.26
C PRO A 315 -16.12 -0.59 9.16
N MET A 316 -16.66 -0.32 7.97
CA MET A 316 -18.11 -0.31 7.77
C MET A 316 -18.70 -1.72 7.95
N LEU A 317 -18.03 -2.76 7.45
CA LEU A 317 -18.45 -4.14 7.67
C LEU A 317 -18.45 -4.49 9.16
N SER A 318 -17.43 -4.10 9.93
CA SER A 318 -17.38 -4.32 11.38
C SER A 318 -18.51 -3.61 12.11
N ILE A 319 -18.91 -2.42 11.67
CA ILE A 319 -20.07 -1.68 12.22
C ILE A 319 -21.38 -2.41 11.95
N VAL A 320 -21.63 -2.75 10.68
CA VAL A 320 -22.84 -3.48 10.25
C VAL A 320 -22.91 -4.85 10.93
N THR A 321 -21.78 -5.54 11.06
CA THR A 321 -21.69 -6.84 11.73
C THR A 321 -22.01 -6.72 13.20
N ALA A 322 -21.44 -5.75 13.91
CA ALA A 322 -21.75 -5.52 15.32
C ALA A 322 -23.25 -5.24 15.55
N ALA A 323 -23.88 -4.45 14.68
CA ALA A 323 -25.31 -4.17 14.75
C ALA A 323 -26.16 -5.45 14.53
N ALA A 324 -25.84 -6.26 13.52
CA ALA A 324 -26.54 -7.51 13.25
C ALA A 324 -26.34 -8.54 14.37
N LEU A 325 -25.12 -8.66 14.90
CA LEU A 325 -24.77 -9.62 15.95
C LEU A 325 -25.59 -9.41 17.23
N ILE A 326 -25.91 -8.16 17.61
CA ILE A 326 -26.75 -7.91 18.80
C ILE A 326 -28.15 -8.50 18.63
N GLN A 327 -28.74 -8.39 17.44
CA GLN A 327 -30.09 -8.90 17.16
C GLN A 327 -30.13 -10.41 17.06
N LEU A 328 -29.05 -10.99 16.53
CA LEU A 328 -28.95 -12.41 16.25
C LEU A 328 -28.22 -13.20 17.36
N TRP A 329 -27.75 -12.54 18.43
CA TRP A 329 -26.96 -13.19 19.50
C TRP A 329 -27.69 -14.34 20.20
N LYS A 330 -29.03 -14.32 20.17
CA LYS A 330 -29.87 -15.41 20.72
C LYS A 330 -29.59 -16.78 20.08
N TYR A 331 -29.17 -16.81 18.81
CA TYR A 331 -28.93 -18.05 18.09
C TYR A 331 -27.57 -18.66 18.46
N LYS A 332 -27.59 -19.88 19.04
CA LYS A 332 -26.38 -20.61 19.47
C LYS A 332 -25.40 -20.87 18.31
N GLY A 333 -25.91 -21.24 17.14
CA GLY A 333 -25.09 -21.49 15.95
C GLY A 333 -24.29 -20.25 15.52
N LEU A 334 -24.90 -19.06 15.55
CA LEU A 334 -24.20 -17.82 15.23
C LEU A 334 -23.11 -17.49 16.26
N ARG A 335 -23.39 -17.67 17.56
CA ARG A 335 -22.37 -17.48 18.62
C ARG A 335 -21.14 -18.37 18.39
N MET A 336 -21.36 -19.62 18.00
CA MET A 336 -20.27 -20.54 17.65
C MET A 336 -19.51 -20.08 16.41
N LEU A 337 -20.21 -19.62 15.37
CA LEU A 337 -19.57 -19.10 14.15
C LEU A 337 -18.72 -17.85 14.42
N VAL A 338 -19.21 -16.93 15.26
CA VAL A 338 -18.44 -15.74 15.69
C VAL A 338 -17.21 -16.16 16.48
N LEU A 339 -17.35 -17.08 17.43
CA LEU A 339 -16.22 -17.59 18.22
C LEU A 339 -15.17 -18.25 17.32
N LEU A 340 -15.59 -19.12 16.39
CA LEU A 340 -14.70 -19.74 15.42
C LEU A 340 -13.98 -18.69 14.57
N THR A 341 -14.69 -17.66 14.12
CA THR A 341 -14.09 -16.57 13.34
C THR A 341 -13.02 -15.84 14.14
N LEU A 342 -13.31 -15.49 15.40
CA LEU A 342 -12.34 -14.83 16.28
C LEU A 342 -11.13 -15.71 16.56
N ILE A 343 -11.31 -17.01 16.80
CA ILE A 343 -10.20 -17.96 17.01
C ILE A 343 -9.30 -18.00 15.77
N VAL A 344 -9.88 -18.19 14.58
CA VAL A 344 -9.11 -18.24 13.33
C VAL A 344 -8.34 -16.94 13.11
N GLN A 345 -8.99 -15.80 13.34
CA GLN A 345 -8.38 -14.47 13.22
C GLN A 345 -7.21 -14.26 14.18
N VAL A 346 -7.41 -14.57 15.47
CA VAL A 346 -6.37 -14.46 16.50
C VAL A 346 -5.21 -15.39 16.20
N SER A 347 -5.45 -16.59 15.65
CA SER A 347 -4.38 -17.50 15.22
C SER A 347 -3.53 -16.90 14.08
N PHE A 348 -4.14 -16.24 13.10
CA PHE A 348 -3.39 -15.53 12.05
C PHE A 348 -2.57 -14.36 12.61
N ILE A 349 -3.13 -13.60 13.56
CA ILE A 349 -2.40 -12.54 14.26
C ILE A 349 -1.23 -13.13 15.05
N GLY A 350 -1.45 -14.22 15.79
CA GLY A 350 -0.42 -14.92 16.55
C GLY A 350 0.72 -15.44 15.68
N ASP A 351 0.42 -16.03 14.53
CA ASP A 351 1.43 -16.46 13.54
C ASP A 351 2.26 -15.27 13.00
N ALA A 352 1.60 -14.15 12.70
CA ALA A 352 2.31 -12.93 12.26
C ALA A 352 3.22 -12.36 13.37
N LEU A 353 2.75 -12.35 14.61
CA LEU A 353 3.53 -11.92 15.77
C LEU A 353 4.72 -12.84 16.04
N TYR A 354 4.51 -14.16 15.96
CA TYR A 354 5.55 -15.16 16.12
C TYR A 354 6.65 -14.99 15.07
N LYS A 355 6.29 -14.84 13.80
CA LYS A 355 7.25 -14.56 12.71
C LYS A 355 8.00 -13.26 12.94
N SER A 356 7.33 -12.23 13.42
CA SER A 356 7.95 -10.95 13.73
C SER A 356 8.96 -11.07 14.87
N ALA A 357 8.65 -11.84 15.92
CA ALA A 357 9.53 -12.05 17.05
C ALA A 357 10.81 -12.83 16.69
N LEU A 358 10.75 -13.67 15.66
CA LEU A 358 11.90 -14.45 15.17
C LEU A 358 12.79 -13.70 14.17
N ALA A 359 12.39 -12.52 13.70
CA ALA A 359 13.10 -11.84 12.64
C ALA A 359 14.26 -10.97 13.16
N ASP A 360 15.46 -11.16 12.62
CA ASP A 360 16.66 -10.40 12.94
C ASP A 360 17.03 -9.39 11.84
N TYR A 361 16.23 -8.32 11.72
CA TYR A 361 16.46 -7.31 10.69
C TYR A 361 17.81 -6.62 10.83
N LYS A 362 18.24 -6.40 12.08
CA LYS A 362 19.45 -5.66 12.40
C LYS A 362 20.68 -6.47 11.98
N GLY A 363 20.78 -7.72 12.40
CA GLY A 363 21.87 -8.59 11.99
C GLY A 363 21.89 -8.84 10.48
N PHE A 364 20.73 -9.03 9.86
CA PHE A 364 20.62 -9.10 8.39
C PHE A 364 21.19 -7.85 7.72
N SER A 365 20.78 -6.66 8.17
CA SER A 365 21.24 -5.39 7.61
C SER A 365 22.75 -5.20 7.80
N GLU A 366 23.29 -5.54 8.96
CA GLU A 366 24.73 -5.45 9.23
C GLU A 366 25.55 -6.40 8.34
N ARG A 367 25.07 -7.62 8.10
CA ARG A 367 25.72 -8.58 7.19
C ARG A 367 25.72 -8.06 5.75
N MET A 368 24.59 -7.54 5.26
CA MET A 368 24.50 -6.93 3.92
C MET A 368 25.45 -5.74 3.75
N LYS A 369 25.52 -4.85 4.74
CA LYS A 369 26.39 -3.67 4.70
C LYS A 369 27.89 -4.01 4.63
N ARG A 370 28.31 -5.14 5.23
CA ARG A 370 29.71 -5.57 5.23
C ARG A 370 30.19 -6.08 3.87
N LEU A 371 29.28 -6.59 3.04
CA LEU A 371 29.62 -7.14 1.72
C LEU A 371 29.78 -6.07 0.64
N ILE A 372 29.24 -4.87 0.85
CA ILE A 372 29.18 -3.82 -0.18
C ILE A 372 29.82 -2.54 0.37
N PRO A 373 30.86 -1.99 -0.31
CA PRO A 373 31.53 -0.79 0.15
C PRO A 373 30.61 0.44 0.08
N PRO A 374 30.80 1.42 0.99
CA PRO A 374 30.11 2.71 0.90
C PRO A 374 30.39 3.43 -0.41
N GLY A 375 29.40 4.13 -0.94
CA GLY A 375 29.47 4.87 -2.21
C GLY A 375 29.20 4.01 -3.45
N ALA A 376 29.20 2.69 -3.34
CA ALA A 376 28.96 1.81 -4.49
C ALA A 376 27.53 1.94 -5.04
N VAL A 377 27.40 1.77 -6.36
CA VAL A 377 26.11 1.63 -7.04
C VAL A 377 25.70 0.16 -7.08
N VAL A 378 24.54 -0.14 -6.50
CA VAL A 378 24.06 -1.50 -6.28
C VAL A 378 22.75 -1.73 -7.04
N VAL A 379 22.64 -2.87 -7.72
CA VAL A 379 21.39 -3.35 -8.32
C VAL A 379 20.84 -4.52 -7.50
N GLY A 380 19.56 -4.50 -7.15
CA GLY A 380 18.89 -5.64 -6.52
C GLY A 380 17.38 -5.49 -6.34
N GLU A 381 16.73 -6.48 -5.76
CA GLU A 381 15.30 -6.44 -5.42
C GLU A 381 14.97 -5.38 -4.36
N PHE A 382 13.74 -4.87 -4.36
CA PHE A 382 13.34 -3.78 -3.47
C PHE A 382 13.61 -4.06 -1.98
N ASP A 383 13.55 -5.32 -1.56
CA ASP A 383 13.71 -5.74 -0.17
C ASP A 383 15.11 -5.41 0.41
N PHE A 384 16.13 -5.24 -0.44
CA PHE A 384 17.50 -4.96 0.01
C PHE A 384 17.84 -3.46 0.05
N TRP A 385 16.89 -2.59 -0.29
CA TRP A 385 17.11 -1.15 -0.31
C TRP A 385 17.34 -0.56 1.08
N PHE A 386 16.43 -0.81 2.04
CA PHE A 386 16.53 -0.21 3.38
C PHE A 386 17.86 -0.45 4.10
N PRO A 387 18.46 -1.67 4.06
CA PRO A 387 19.78 -1.89 4.63
C PRO A 387 20.88 -1.03 4.00
N LEU A 388 20.76 -0.66 2.73
CA LEU A 388 21.84 -0.05 1.94
C LEU A 388 21.61 1.44 1.62
N ALA A 389 20.38 1.95 1.75
CA ALA A 389 19.97 3.29 1.33
C ALA A 389 20.79 4.44 1.94
N GLN A 390 21.42 4.23 3.10
CA GLN A 390 22.27 5.24 3.73
C GLN A 390 23.73 5.20 3.25
N GLN A 391 24.22 4.07 2.73
CA GLN A 391 25.63 3.89 2.39
C GLN A 391 25.89 3.72 0.89
N CYS A 392 24.90 3.32 0.10
CA CYS A 392 25.05 3.01 -1.31
C CYS A 392 24.03 3.79 -2.16
N GLU A 393 24.34 3.96 -3.43
CA GLU A 393 23.34 4.29 -4.42
C GLU A 393 22.63 3.02 -4.87
N TYR A 394 21.30 3.00 -4.80
CA TYR A 394 20.54 1.78 -5.04
C TYR A 394 19.69 1.90 -6.30
N ARG A 395 19.70 0.85 -7.11
CA ARG A 395 18.91 0.68 -8.33
C ARG A 395 18.12 -0.62 -8.21
N SER A 396 16.88 -0.62 -8.64
CA SER A 396 16.07 -1.84 -8.58
C SER A 396 16.32 -2.75 -9.77
N SER A 397 16.43 -4.06 -9.52
CA SER A 397 16.37 -5.12 -10.53
C SER A 397 15.15 -4.95 -11.45
N ARG A 398 14.04 -4.49 -10.87
CA ARG A 398 12.79 -4.23 -11.56
C ARG A 398 12.89 -3.07 -12.56
N ALA A 399 13.57 -1.97 -12.23
CA ALA A 399 13.84 -0.88 -13.16
C ALA A 399 14.72 -1.36 -14.31
N VAL A 400 15.81 -2.07 -13.99
CA VAL A 400 16.73 -2.66 -14.98
C VAL A 400 15.96 -3.51 -15.99
N TYR A 401 15.08 -4.39 -15.52
CA TYR A 401 14.25 -5.21 -16.39
C TYR A 401 13.36 -4.38 -17.34
N GLU A 402 12.67 -3.36 -16.83
CA GLU A 402 11.78 -2.56 -17.70
C GLU A 402 12.57 -1.70 -18.70
N ILE A 403 13.79 -1.26 -18.36
CA ILE A 403 14.69 -0.58 -19.29
C ILE A 403 15.09 -1.53 -20.42
N MET A 404 15.56 -2.75 -20.08
CA MET A 404 15.91 -3.76 -21.08
C MET A 404 14.74 -4.03 -22.03
N LYS A 405 13.54 -4.22 -21.47
CA LYS A 405 12.32 -4.51 -22.23
C LYS A 405 11.90 -3.35 -23.13
N ARG A 406 11.97 -2.11 -22.64
CA ARG A 406 11.49 -0.92 -23.38
C ARG A 406 12.48 -0.47 -24.43
N ALA A 407 13.78 -0.57 -24.14
CA ALA A 407 14.84 -0.12 -25.03
C ALA A 407 15.45 -1.24 -25.89
N HIS A 408 14.99 -2.49 -25.74
CA HIS A 408 15.54 -3.68 -26.40
C HIS A 408 17.05 -3.84 -26.20
N ARG A 409 17.53 -3.54 -24.98
CA ARG A 409 18.96 -3.57 -24.62
C ARG A 409 19.36 -4.85 -23.91
N SER A 410 20.65 -5.18 -24.00
CA SER A 410 21.24 -6.25 -23.22
C SER A 410 21.29 -5.91 -21.72
N PHE A 411 21.41 -6.93 -20.88
CA PHE A 411 21.54 -6.79 -19.43
C PHE A 411 22.82 -6.03 -19.10
N GLU A 412 23.93 -6.36 -19.76
CA GLU A 412 25.23 -5.70 -19.59
C GLU A 412 25.18 -4.21 -19.95
N GLU A 413 24.61 -3.84 -21.09
CA GLU A 413 24.42 -2.43 -21.48
C GLU A 413 23.53 -1.66 -20.51
N THR A 414 22.52 -2.33 -19.96
CA THR A 414 21.60 -1.69 -19.00
C THR A 414 22.28 -1.45 -17.67
N LEU A 415 23.07 -2.41 -17.18
CA LEU A 415 23.90 -2.25 -15.99
C LEU A 415 24.92 -1.12 -16.16
N ALA A 416 25.53 -1.01 -17.35
CA ALA A 416 26.48 0.07 -17.67
C ALA A 416 25.82 1.45 -17.61
N ARG A 417 24.60 1.56 -18.13
CA ARG A 417 23.84 2.82 -18.16
C ARG A 417 23.39 3.31 -16.78
N VAL A 418 23.18 2.41 -15.83
CA VAL A 418 22.83 2.77 -14.45
C VAL A 418 24.04 2.77 -13.52
N ASP A 419 25.24 2.71 -14.10
CA ASP A 419 26.55 2.70 -13.42
C ASP A 419 26.70 1.61 -12.36
N ALA A 420 26.04 0.45 -12.53
CA ALA A 420 26.05 -0.62 -11.55
C ALA A 420 27.47 -1.16 -11.30
N GLU A 421 27.79 -1.42 -10.03
CA GLU A 421 29.09 -1.99 -9.61
C GLU A 421 28.91 -3.30 -8.86
N TYR A 422 27.80 -3.42 -8.13
CA TYR A 422 27.42 -4.63 -7.39
C TYR A 422 26.02 -5.07 -7.76
N LEU A 423 25.81 -6.38 -7.72
CA LEU A 423 24.54 -7.03 -7.98
C LEU A 423 24.17 -7.92 -6.80
N ILE A 424 22.98 -7.71 -6.24
CA ILE A 424 22.38 -8.59 -5.24
C ILE A 424 21.44 -9.55 -5.96
N PHE A 425 21.76 -10.84 -5.91
CA PHE A 425 21.01 -11.89 -6.58
C PHE A 425 20.52 -12.90 -5.55
N ASP A 426 19.21 -12.89 -5.29
CA ASP A 426 18.57 -13.79 -4.33
C ASP A 426 17.95 -15.02 -5.00
N GLU A 427 17.56 -16.01 -4.19
CA GLU A 427 16.93 -17.22 -4.71
C GLU A 427 15.63 -16.94 -5.48
N HIS A 428 14.93 -15.86 -5.15
CA HIS A 428 13.70 -15.49 -5.85
C HIS A 428 13.99 -15.02 -7.27
N TRP A 429 14.92 -14.08 -7.44
CA TRP A 429 15.31 -13.60 -8.76
C TRP A 429 15.87 -14.75 -9.60
N ARG A 430 16.70 -15.61 -9.00
CA ARG A 430 17.17 -16.85 -9.63
C ARG A 430 16.01 -17.73 -10.11
N TYR A 431 15.02 -17.98 -9.25
CA TYR A 431 13.84 -18.77 -9.60
C TYR A 431 13.03 -18.13 -10.74
N GLU A 432 12.86 -16.81 -10.76
CA GLU A 432 12.17 -16.11 -11.86
C GLU A 432 12.92 -16.29 -13.20
N CYS A 433 14.25 -16.18 -13.18
CA CYS A 433 15.10 -16.39 -14.36
C CYS A 433 15.01 -17.84 -14.88
N GLU A 434 14.98 -18.84 -13.98
CA GLU A 434 14.97 -20.27 -14.35
C GLU A 434 13.59 -20.79 -14.76
N HIS A 435 12.52 -20.40 -14.06
CA HIS A 435 11.22 -21.08 -14.11
C HIS A 435 10.11 -20.31 -14.86
N ARG A 436 10.45 -19.28 -15.64
CA ARG A 436 9.51 -18.59 -16.55
C ARG A 436 8.29 -17.96 -15.86
N LYS A 437 8.40 -17.63 -14.57
CA LYS A 437 7.31 -17.01 -13.80
C LYS A 437 7.82 -15.69 -13.24
N GLY A 438 7.42 -14.58 -13.84
CA GLY A 438 7.83 -13.26 -13.37
C GLY A 438 7.86 -12.24 -14.49
N ALA A 439 8.56 -11.13 -14.23
CA ALA A 439 8.81 -10.14 -15.26
C ALA A 439 9.77 -10.67 -16.33
N PHE A 440 10.78 -11.44 -15.93
CA PHE A 440 11.82 -11.93 -16.83
C PHE A 440 11.25 -13.00 -17.78
N GLY A 441 11.20 -12.70 -19.08
CA GLY A 441 10.94 -13.71 -20.12
C GLY A 441 12.16 -14.64 -20.28
N ILE A 442 11.98 -15.80 -20.92
CA ILE A 442 13.01 -16.86 -21.07
C ILE A 442 14.36 -16.28 -21.53
N ALA A 443 14.35 -15.51 -22.62
CA ALA A 443 15.58 -14.93 -23.20
C ALA A 443 16.33 -14.02 -22.21
N TYR A 444 15.60 -13.22 -21.43
CA TYR A 444 16.19 -12.31 -20.44
C TYR A 444 16.72 -13.06 -19.22
N GLY A 445 16.01 -14.10 -18.75
CA GLY A 445 16.47 -14.92 -17.63
C GLY A 445 17.81 -15.61 -17.94
N GLU A 446 17.94 -16.22 -19.11
CA GLU A 446 19.18 -16.88 -19.56
C GLU A 446 20.34 -15.90 -19.75
N GLU A 447 20.06 -14.68 -20.21
CA GLU A 447 21.06 -13.63 -20.34
C GLU A 447 21.61 -13.19 -18.97
N VAL A 448 20.72 -12.96 -17.99
CA VAL A 448 21.09 -12.60 -16.61
C VAL A 448 21.95 -13.69 -15.99
N LEU A 449 21.55 -14.97 -16.10
CA LEU A 449 22.30 -16.10 -15.54
C LEU A 449 23.69 -16.25 -16.19
N ARG A 450 23.79 -16.09 -17.52
CA ARG A 450 25.08 -16.11 -18.23
C ARG A 450 25.98 -14.96 -17.79
N TYR A 451 25.41 -13.78 -17.55
CA TYR A 451 26.16 -12.63 -17.09
C TYR A 451 26.71 -12.84 -15.67
N ILE A 452 25.86 -13.31 -14.74
CA ILE A 452 26.23 -13.60 -13.35
C ILE A 452 27.35 -14.63 -13.25
N ALA A 453 27.37 -15.65 -14.13
CA ALA A 453 28.43 -16.65 -14.17
C ALA A 453 29.84 -16.07 -14.45
N ARG A 454 29.93 -14.83 -14.94
CA ARG A 454 31.19 -14.10 -15.18
C ARG A 454 31.55 -13.11 -14.07
N CYS A 455 30.67 -12.92 -13.08
CA CYS A 455 30.86 -11.96 -11.99
C CYS A 455 31.61 -12.59 -10.81
N GLU A 456 32.30 -11.76 -10.03
CA GLU A 456 33.01 -12.20 -8.83
C GLU A 456 32.04 -12.29 -7.65
N LEU A 457 31.92 -13.47 -7.02
CA LEU A 457 31.13 -13.64 -5.80
C LEU A 457 31.88 -13.02 -4.62
N VAL A 458 31.30 -11.99 -4.01
CA VAL A 458 31.89 -11.28 -2.86
C VAL A 458 31.53 -11.98 -1.56
N GLY A 459 30.31 -12.51 -1.48
CA GLY A 459 29.84 -13.26 -0.31
C GLY A 459 28.36 -13.55 -0.36
N GLU A 460 27.89 -14.23 0.67
CA GLU A 460 26.51 -14.69 0.80
C GLU A 460 25.93 -14.30 2.16
N VAL A 461 24.64 -13.97 2.18
CA VAL A 461 23.88 -13.75 3.40
C VAL A 461 22.74 -14.75 3.44
N GLU A 462 22.80 -15.64 4.42
CA GLU A 462 21.70 -16.53 4.74
C GLU A 462 20.76 -15.88 5.75
N ASP A 463 19.46 -15.91 5.47
CA ASP A 463 18.44 -15.39 6.38
C ASP A 463 17.13 -16.18 6.29
N ARG A 464 16.43 -16.31 7.42
CA ARG A 464 15.15 -17.02 7.49
C ARG A 464 13.95 -16.10 7.31
N SER A 465 14.13 -14.79 7.41
CA SER A 465 13.05 -13.81 7.55
C SER A 465 13.07 -12.76 6.45
N TYR A 466 14.24 -12.37 5.96
CA TYR A 466 14.46 -11.33 4.95
C TYR A 466 14.99 -11.91 3.63
N GLY A 467 14.51 -11.37 2.52
CA GLY A 467 14.68 -11.92 1.16
C GLY A 467 13.32 -12.18 0.51
N HIS A 468 13.22 -12.03 -0.82
CA HIS A 468 11.93 -12.12 -1.50
C HIS A 468 11.46 -13.58 -1.53
N ARG A 469 10.19 -13.85 -1.17
CA ARG A 469 9.63 -15.22 -1.15
C ARG A 469 8.59 -15.40 -2.25
N THR A 470 8.84 -16.29 -3.20
CA THR A 470 7.78 -16.81 -4.10
C THR A 470 6.97 -17.92 -3.43
N ARG A 471 5.71 -18.05 -3.85
CA ARG A 471 4.81 -19.16 -3.45
C ARG A 471 5.39 -20.57 -3.70
N GLY A 472 6.43 -20.71 -4.54
CA GLY A 472 7.08 -21.97 -4.89
C GLY A 472 8.30 -22.33 -4.04
N LEU A 473 8.94 -21.37 -3.37
CA LEU A 473 10.14 -21.59 -2.56
C LEU A 473 9.73 -21.75 -1.08
N ARG A 474 9.58 -22.99 -0.62
CA ARG A 474 9.38 -23.35 0.80
C ARG A 474 10.70 -23.78 1.45
N LYS A 475 11.79 -23.04 1.22
CA LYS A 475 13.04 -23.31 1.95
C LYS A 475 13.00 -22.68 3.34
N ALA A 476 13.71 -23.32 4.29
CA ALA A 476 13.85 -22.84 5.67
C ALA A 476 14.87 -21.70 5.79
N LEU A 477 15.80 -21.59 4.84
CA LEU A 477 16.82 -20.53 4.71
C LEU A 477 16.78 -19.99 3.28
N LEU A 478 16.78 -18.66 3.14
CA LEU A 478 16.97 -17.95 1.88
C LEU A 478 18.43 -17.54 1.77
N VAL A 479 19.04 -17.77 0.61
CA VAL A 479 20.42 -17.38 0.33
C VAL A 479 20.42 -16.17 -0.59
N THR A 480 21.04 -15.08 -0.15
CA THR A 480 21.25 -13.88 -0.95
C THR A 480 22.73 -13.78 -1.30
N GLN A 481 23.04 -13.74 -2.59
CA GLN A 481 24.41 -13.66 -3.08
C GLN A 481 24.73 -12.23 -3.54
N VAL A 482 25.92 -11.75 -3.22
CA VAL A 482 26.40 -10.43 -3.64
C VAL A 482 27.54 -10.62 -4.62
N TYR A 483 27.38 -10.09 -5.82
CA TYR A 483 28.36 -10.16 -6.89
C TYR A 483 28.96 -8.79 -7.16
N LYS A 484 30.27 -8.74 -7.40
CA LYS A 484 30.96 -7.58 -7.96
C LYS A 484 31.00 -7.73 -9.48
N LEU A 485 30.59 -6.67 -10.16
CA LEU A 485 30.49 -6.66 -11.61
C LEU A 485 31.87 -6.41 -12.25
N PRO A 486 32.17 -7.03 -13.40
CA PRO A 486 33.35 -6.67 -14.18
C PRO A 486 33.26 -5.21 -14.67
N PRO A 487 34.38 -4.56 -15.02
CA PRO A 487 34.36 -3.21 -15.58
C PRO A 487 33.46 -3.14 -16.80
N LEU A 488 32.37 -2.38 -16.69
CA LEU A 488 31.36 -2.24 -17.74
C LEU A 488 31.89 -1.33 -18.85
N ARG A 489 31.83 -1.78 -20.11
CA ARG A 489 32.20 -0.95 -21.26
C ARG A 489 31.20 0.20 -21.40
N GLY A 490 31.69 1.44 -21.47
CA GLY A 490 30.86 2.62 -21.72
C GLY A 490 30.23 3.29 -20.49
N ARG A 491 30.81 3.13 -19.28
CA ARG A 491 30.51 4.03 -18.16
C ARG A 491 30.63 5.47 -18.64
N SER A 492 29.61 6.30 -18.40
CA SER A 492 29.75 7.73 -18.65
C SER A 492 30.78 8.26 -17.67
N ASN A 493 32.02 8.45 -18.13
CA ASN A 493 33.00 9.18 -17.35
C ASN A 493 32.44 10.59 -17.15
N GLY A 494 32.09 10.91 -15.91
CA GLY A 494 31.81 12.27 -15.49
C GLY A 494 33.11 13.08 -15.51
N ASN A 495 33.54 13.49 -16.70
CA ASN A 495 34.34 14.68 -16.93
C ASN A 495 34.45 14.93 -18.44
N THR A 496 34.11 16.17 -18.83
CA THR A 496 34.39 16.84 -20.11
C THR A 496 33.91 16.13 -21.39
N ASP A 497 32.79 16.58 -21.94
CA ASP A 497 32.78 17.14 -23.31
C ASP A 497 31.54 18.01 -23.52
N SER A 498 31.77 19.32 -23.40
CA SER A 498 30.92 20.37 -23.91
C SER A 498 31.29 20.64 -25.37
N THR A 499 30.89 19.77 -26.29
CA THR A 499 30.82 20.06 -27.73
C THR A 499 30.19 18.88 -28.46
N ASP A 500 28.91 19.01 -28.82
CA ASP A 500 28.41 18.57 -30.13
C ASP A 500 27.05 19.24 -30.33
N THR A 501 27.08 20.44 -30.92
CA THR A 501 26.83 20.69 -32.36
C THR A 501 25.35 20.61 -32.69
N ALA A 502 24.76 21.80 -32.71
CA ALA A 502 23.59 22.10 -33.49
C ALA A 502 23.91 21.95 -34.98
N GLU A 503 23.12 21.15 -35.67
CA GLU A 503 22.79 21.13 -37.09
C GLU A 503 21.96 19.84 -37.24
N ASP A 504 20.86 19.70 -37.95
CA ASP A 504 20.09 20.53 -38.86
C ASP A 504 19.11 19.50 -39.43
N HIS A 505 17.80 19.64 -39.27
CA HIS A 505 16.85 19.07 -40.23
C HIS A 505 15.55 19.87 -40.18
N ARG A 506 15.39 20.61 -41.29
CA ARG A 506 14.21 21.32 -41.78
C ARG A 506 12.93 20.48 -41.78
#